data_AF-A0A964BRA6-F1
#
_entry.id   AF-A0A964BRA6-F1
#
_cell.length_a   1.000
_cell.length_b   1.000
_cell.length_c   1.000
_cell.angle_alpha   90.00
_cell.angle_beta   90.00
_cell.angle_gamma   90.00
#
_symmetry.space_group_name_H-M   'P 1'
#
loop_
_entity.id
_entity.type
_entity.pdbx_description
1 polymer ?
#
loop_
_entity_poly.entity_id
_entity_poly.type
_entity_poly.pdbx_seq_one_letter_code
_entity_poly.pdbx_strand_id
1 'polypeptide(L)'
;MEKNLLPTEIILTPARQCIAKLNLNRRLQPGNYLDFEGKTYAILERHHFYQYRVGGYRFDKATLHVQESKRPEETSLIGDRYVIGNANCRFNARSEIMRCAVNPEGPCQECRYFELANN
;
A
#
# COMPACT_ATOMS: atom_id res chain seq x y z
N MET A 1 -6.62 9.52 15.67
CA MET A 1 -7.33 8.23 15.84
C MET A 1 -6.39 7.10 15.43
N GLU A 2 -5.50 6.66 16.34
CA GLU A 2 -4.37 5.74 16.09
C GLU A 2 -4.71 4.24 16.18
N LYS A 3 -5.96 3.82 15.95
CA LYS A 3 -6.45 2.48 16.38
C LYS A 3 -6.37 1.34 15.35
N ASN A 4 -5.53 1.43 14.31
CA ASN A 4 -5.49 0.41 13.24
C ASN A 4 -4.14 -0.32 13.10
N LEU A 5 -3.25 -0.18 14.06
CA LEU A 5 -1.96 -0.89 14.05
C LEU A 5 -2.13 -2.33 14.53
N LEU A 6 -1.51 -3.28 13.83
CA LEU A 6 -1.50 -4.69 14.18
C LEU A 6 -0.09 -5.25 14.26
N PRO A 7 0.16 -6.19 15.18
CA PRO A 7 1.34 -7.04 15.15
C PRO A 7 1.52 -7.65 13.76
N THR A 8 2.59 -7.24 13.07
CA THR A 8 2.86 -7.60 11.68
C THR A 8 4.33 -7.93 11.50
N GLU A 9 4.62 -9.08 10.91
CA GLU A 9 5.99 -9.47 10.52
C GLU A 9 6.21 -9.14 9.03
N ILE A 10 7.34 -8.52 8.70
CA ILE A 10 7.72 -8.23 7.31
C ILE A 10 8.63 -9.37 6.83
N ILE A 11 8.22 -10.02 5.75
CA ILE A 11 8.86 -11.21 5.19
C ILE A 11 9.35 -10.89 3.78
N LEU A 12 10.65 -10.98 3.55
CA LEU A 12 11.26 -10.79 2.24
C LEU A 12 11.06 -12.03 1.36
N THR A 13 10.51 -11.84 0.16
CA THR A 13 10.26 -12.90 -0.85
C THR A 13 11.32 -12.84 -1.96
N PRO A 14 11.78 -13.99 -2.52
CA PRO A 14 11.37 -15.36 -2.22
C PRO A 14 12.11 -16.03 -1.06
N ALA A 15 13.09 -15.36 -0.47
CA ALA A 15 13.93 -15.93 0.60
C ALA A 15 13.15 -16.35 1.87
N ARG A 16 11.90 -15.87 2.04
CA ARG A 16 11.06 -16.05 3.24
C ARG A 16 11.75 -15.62 4.53
N GLN A 17 12.64 -14.64 4.43
CA GLN A 17 13.37 -14.11 5.57
C GLN A 17 12.52 -13.08 6.31
N CYS A 18 12.33 -13.25 7.62
CA CYS A 18 11.73 -12.21 8.45
C CYS A 18 12.76 -11.10 8.68
N ILE A 19 12.48 -9.91 8.16
CA ILE A 19 13.37 -8.75 8.28
C ILE A 19 12.96 -7.80 9.40
N ALA A 20 11.70 -7.82 9.84
CA ALA A 20 11.22 -6.99 10.94
C ALA A 20 9.90 -7.47 11.55
N LYS A 21 9.64 -7.05 12.79
CA LYS A 21 8.36 -7.25 13.49
C LYS A 21 7.90 -5.91 14.06
N LEU A 22 6.79 -5.38 13.54
CA LEU A 22 6.32 -4.03 13.84
C LEU A 22 4.80 -4.02 14.01
N ASN A 23 4.28 -2.98 14.67
CA ASN A 23 2.85 -2.70 14.66
C ASN A 23 2.52 -1.85 13.43
N LEU A 24 1.99 -2.48 12.37
CA LEU A 24 1.73 -1.84 11.08
C LEU A 24 0.25 -1.61 10.84
N ASN A 25 -0.06 -0.56 10.08
CA ASN A 25 -1.42 -0.21 9.71
C ASN A 25 -2.07 -1.34 8.89
N ARG A 26 -3.30 -1.72 9.23
CA ARG A 26 -4.15 -2.64 8.45
C ARG A 26 -4.33 -2.24 6.99
N ARG A 27 -4.14 -0.96 6.66
CA ARG A 27 -4.30 -0.43 5.29
C ARG A 27 -3.14 -0.78 4.34
N LEU A 28 -2.01 -1.25 4.86
CA LEU A 28 -0.95 -1.80 4.01
C LEU A 28 -1.40 -3.13 3.41
N GLN A 29 -1.82 -3.08 2.15
CA GLN A 29 -2.39 -4.18 1.38
C GLN A 29 -1.51 -4.53 0.17
N PRO A 30 -1.72 -5.70 -0.46
CA PRO A 30 -1.10 -6.02 -1.74
C PRO A 30 -1.29 -4.91 -2.78
N GLY A 31 -0.24 -4.59 -3.52
CA GLY A 31 -0.20 -3.48 -4.47
C GLY A 31 0.32 -2.16 -3.88
N ASN A 32 0.36 -2.04 -2.55
CA ASN A 32 0.94 -0.89 -1.87
C ASN A 32 2.47 -1.03 -1.75
N TYR A 33 3.11 0.03 -1.27
CA TYR A 33 4.55 0.07 -1.02
C TYR A 33 4.84 0.39 0.45
N LEU A 34 5.89 -0.22 0.98
CA LEU A 34 6.42 0.00 2.32
C LEU A 34 7.84 0.53 2.23
N ASP A 35 8.10 1.67 2.86
CA ASP A 35 9.46 2.16 3.05
C ASP A 35 9.97 1.67 4.42
N PHE A 36 11.07 0.93 4.41
CA PHE A 36 11.68 0.35 5.62
C PHE A 36 13.20 0.37 5.49
N GLU A 37 13.89 0.89 6.52
CA GLU A 37 15.36 1.02 6.57
C GLU A 37 15.98 1.66 5.31
N GLY A 38 15.33 2.70 4.77
CA GLY A 38 15.82 3.42 3.60
C GLY A 38 15.62 2.70 2.26
N LYS A 39 14.94 1.56 2.25
CA LYS A 39 14.56 0.81 1.05
C LYS A 39 13.06 0.83 0.86
N THR A 40 12.64 0.74 -0.40
CA THR A 40 11.23 0.61 -0.78
C THR A 40 10.93 -0.84 -1.15
N TYR A 41 9.81 -1.34 -0.65
CA TYR A 41 9.34 -2.68 -0.91
C TYR A 41 7.92 -2.65 -1.44
N ALA A 42 7.66 -3.40 -2.52
CA ALA A 42 6.29 -3.70 -2.96
C ALA A 42 5.69 -4.78 -2.05
N ILE A 43 4.46 -4.55 -1.61
CA ILE A 43 3.69 -5.54 -0.85
C ILE A 43 3.00 -6.47 -1.84
N LEU A 44 3.37 -7.75 -1.78
CA LEU A 44 2.84 -8.79 -2.67
C LEU A 44 1.66 -9.51 -2.04
N GLU A 45 1.78 -9.87 -0.76
CA GLU A 45 0.75 -10.63 -0.05
C GLU A 45 0.64 -10.14 1.39
N ARG A 46 -0.57 -10.29 1.95
CA ARG A 46 -0.82 -10.11 3.37
C ARG A 46 -1.56 -11.32 3.92
N HIS A 47 -0.95 -12.05 4.83
CA HIS A 47 -1.61 -13.14 5.53
C HIS A 47 -2.02 -12.70 6.93
N HIS A 48 -3.23 -13.07 7.34
CA HIS A 48 -3.72 -12.87 8.70
C HIS A 48 -3.80 -14.21 9.41
N PHE A 49 -3.28 -14.25 10.62
CA PHE A 49 -3.32 -15.41 11.49
C PHE A 49 -4.36 -15.16 12.57
N TYR A 50 -5.27 -16.11 12.71
CA TYR A 50 -6.31 -16.09 13.73
C TYR A 50 -6.21 -17.35 14.57
N GLN A 51 -6.39 -17.21 15.88
CA GLN A 51 -6.41 -18.32 16.81
C GLN A 51 -7.81 -18.49 17.38
N TYR A 52 -8.33 -19.71 17.38
CA TYR A 52 -9.57 -20.02 18.08
C TYR A 52 -9.34 -20.00 19.59
N ARG A 53 -10.17 -19.23 20.31
CA ARG A 53 -10.23 -19.21 21.77
C ARG A 53 -11.67 -19.38 22.21
N VAL A 54 -11.90 -19.60 23.51
CA VAL A 54 -13.27 -19.68 24.06
C VAL A 54 -14.04 -18.41 23.65
N GLY A 55 -15.14 -18.60 22.93
CA GLY A 55 -15.96 -17.51 22.40
C GLY A 55 -15.60 -17.00 20.99
N GLY A 56 -14.64 -17.61 20.28
CA GLY A 56 -14.44 -17.38 18.84
C GLY A 56 -12.99 -17.16 18.38
N TYR A 57 -12.84 -16.84 17.10
CA TYR A 57 -11.55 -16.51 16.49
C TYR A 57 -11.07 -15.12 16.91
N ARG A 58 -9.82 -15.03 17.35
CA ARG A 58 -9.14 -13.77 17.66
C ARG A 58 -7.94 -13.58 16.76
N PHE A 59 -7.74 -12.34 16.32
CA PHE A 59 -6.55 -11.97 15.56
C PHE A 59 -5.30 -12.20 16.41
N ASP A 60 -4.32 -12.90 15.86
CA ASP A 60 -3.01 -13.14 16.48
C ASP A 60 -1.97 -12.18 15.90
N LYS A 61 -1.67 -12.33 14.61
CA LYS A 61 -0.72 -11.48 13.88
C LYS A 61 -1.01 -11.44 12.39
N ALA A 62 -0.30 -10.59 11.67
CA ALA A 62 -0.24 -10.60 10.22
C ALA A 62 1.20 -10.83 9.74
N THR A 63 1.35 -11.31 8.50
CA THR A 63 2.62 -11.24 7.77
C THR A 63 2.42 -10.41 6.50
N LEU A 64 3.38 -9.56 6.18
CA LEU A 64 3.48 -8.87 4.90
C LEU A 64 4.62 -9.47 4.12
N HIS A 65 4.30 -10.10 3.00
CA HIS A 65 5.30 -10.64 2.08
C HIS A 65 5.64 -9.54 1.07
N VAL A 66 6.91 -9.19 1.04
CA VAL A 66 7.38 -8.02 0.31
C VAL A 66 8.57 -8.35 -0.58
N GLN A 67 8.75 -7.54 -1.62
CA GLN A 67 9.89 -7.61 -2.52
C GLN A 67 10.48 -6.21 -2.70
N GLU A 68 11.80 -6.07 -2.65
CA GLU A 68 12.46 -4.79 -2.90
C GLU A 68 12.10 -4.30 -4.31
N SER A 69 11.61 -3.06 -4.41
CA SER A 69 11.08 -2.51 -5.65
C SER A 69 11.11 -0.99 -5.64
N LYS A 70 11.17 -0.38 -6.82
CA LYS A 70 11.01 1.07 -6.95
C LYS A 70 9.52 1.42 -6.91
N ARG A 71 9.18 2.54 -6.26
CA ARG A 71 7.82 3.12 -6.34
C ARG A 71 7.55 3.57 -7.79
N PRO A 72 6.30 3.51 -8.29
CA PRO A 72 5.98 4.00 -9.63
C PRO A 72 6.35 5.47 -9.77
N GLU A 73 6.83 5.86 -10.96
CA GLU A 73 7.38 7.20 -11.20
C GLU A 73 6.35 8.31 -10.99
N GLU A 74 5.10 8.06 -11.38
CA GLU A 74 4.00 9.01 -11.16
C GLU A 74 3.14 8.56 -9.99
N THR A 75 3.54 8.94 -8.77
CA THR A 75 2.70 8.82 -7.57
C THR A 75 2.60 10.15 -6.84
N SER A 76 1.46 10.37 -6.17
CA SER A 76 1.24 11.55 -5.32
C SER A 76 0.99 11.13 -3.89
N LEU A 77 1.56 11.85 -2.93
CA LEU A 77 1.30 11.63 -1.51
C LEU A 77 0.01 12.36 -1.10
N ILE A 78 -1.00 11.60 -0.67
CA ILE A 78 -2.24 12.12 -0.08
C ILE A 78 -2.33 11.64 1.36
N GLY A 79 -2.10 12.55 2.31
CA GLY A 79 -2.04 12.20 3.73
C GLY A 79 -0.90 11.23 4.01
N ASP A 80 -1.24 10.01 4.42
CA ASP A 80 -0.30 8.94 4.79
C ASP A 80 -0.04 7.92 3.67
N ARG A 81 -0.55 8.14 2.44
CA ARG A 81 -0.52 7.15 1.35
C ARG A 81 -0.12 7.74 0.01
N TYR A 82 0.57 6.92 -0.75
CA TYR A 82 0.89 7.20 -2.15
C TYR A 82 -0.23 6.67 -3.03
N VAL A 83 -0.79 7.51 -3.89
CA VAL A 83 -1.74 7.11 -4.92
C VAL A 83 -1.08 7.18 -6.29
N ILE A 84 -1.51 6.34 -7.23
CA ILE A 84 -1.00 6.36 -8.60
C ILE A 84 -1.53 7.61 -9.32
N GLY A 85 -0.63 8.30 -10.01
CA GLY A 85 -0.90 9.51 -10.77
C GLY A 85 -0.84 10.81 -9.99
N ASN A 86 -1.24 11.88 -10.65
CA ASN A 86 -1.25 13.23 -10.11
C ASN A 86 -2.53 13.48 -9.30
N ALA A 87 -2.37 13.68 -7.98
CA ALA A 87 -3.49 13.92 -7.05
C ALA A 87 -4.23 15.24 -7.29
N ASN A 88 -3.62 16.18 -8.03
CA ASN A 88 -4.27 17.43 -8.41
C ASN A 88 -5.22 17.25 -9.60
N CYS A 89 -5.29 16.07 -10.23
CA CYS A 89 -6.27 15.79 -11.26
C CYS A 89 -7.64 15.45 -10.65
N ARG A 90 -8.73 16.09 -11.10
CA ARG A 90 -10.09 15.80 -10.63
C ARG A 90 -10.53 14.35 -10.86
N PHE A 91 -9.95 13.67 -11.86
CA PHE A 91 -10.26 12.30 -12.22
C PHE A 91 -9.36 11.28 -11.53
N ASN A 92 -8.35 11.72 -10.75
CA ASN A 92 -7.50 10.81 -10.01
C ASN A 92 -8.39 9.94 -9.08
N ALA A 93 -8.22 8.63 -9.17
CA ALA A 93 -9.03 7.69 -8.41
C ALA A 93 -8.68 7.67 -6.91
N ARG A 94 -7.64 8.41 -6.50
CA ARG A 94 -7.05 8.41 -5.15
C ARG A 94 -6.79 6.98 -4.66
N SER A 95 -6.29 6.14 -5.57
CA SER A 95 -6.08 4.71 -5.38
C SER A 95 -4.60 4.35 -5.51
N GLU A 96 -4.17 3.39 -4.69
CA GLU A 96 -2.81 2.83 -4.68
C GLU A 96 -2.54 1.91 -5.87
N ILE A 97 -3.59 1.47 -6.59
CA ILE A 97 -3.51 0.48 -7.67
C ILE A 97 -4.07 0.98 -9.01
N MET A 98 -4.79 2.11 -9.02
CA MET A 98 -5.44 2.63 -10.23
C MET A 98 -5.30 4.14 -10.31
N ARG A 99 -4.92 4.64 -11.50
CA ARG A 99 -4.70 6.06 -11.75
C ARG A 99 -6.01 6.85 -11.87
N CYS A 100 -6.83 6.52 -12.86
CA CYS A 100 -8.15 7.11 -13.11
C CYS A 100 -8.94 6.21 -14.07
N ALA A 101 -10.25 6.43 -14.16
CA ALA A 101 -11.13 5.62 -15.05
C ALA A 101 -10.94 5.95 -16.53
N VAL A 102 -10.61 7.20 -16.87
CA VAL A 102 -10.57 7.70 -18.25
C VAL A 102 -9.22 7.48 -18.95
N ASN A 103 -8.15 7.30 -18.18
CA ASN A 103 -6.81 6.99 -18.67
C ASN A 103 -6.07 6.11 -17.65
N PRO A 104 -6.44 4.82 -17.54
CA PRO A 104 -5.87 3.92 -16.52
C PRO A 104 -4.38 3.62 -16.77
N GLU A 105 -3.99 3.42 -18.02
CA GLU A 105 -2.64 2.98 -18.42
C GLU A 105 -1.68 4.12 -18.78
N GLY A 106 -2.19 5.29 -19.21
CA GLY A 106 -1.36 6.39 -19.67
C GLY A 106 -0.83 7.30 -18.55
N PRO A 107 0.27 8.02 -18.77
CA PRO A 107 0.82 8.94 -17.79
C PRO A 107 -0.11 10.14 -17.57
N CYS A 108 0.12 10.87 -16.47
CA CYS A 108 -0.56 12.15 -16.23
C CYS A 108 0.06 13.28 -17.06
N GLN A 109 1.37 13.21 -17.32
CA GLN A 109 2.03 14.12 -18.25
C GLN A 109 1.42 13.98 -19.65
N GLU A 110 1.08 15.12 -20.29
CA GLU A 110 0.45 15.18 -21.62
C GLU A 110 -0.93 14.49 -21.74
N CYS A 111 -1.56 14.14 -20.62
CA CYS A 111 -2.89 13.54 -20.63
C CYS A 111 -3.95 14.54 -21.09
N ARG A 112 -4.63 14.26 -22.22
CA ARG A 112 -5.72 15.08 -22.76
C ARG A 112 -6.94 15.22 -21.84
N TYR A 113 -7.07 14.32 -20.87
CA TYR A 113 -8.16 14.31 -19.88
C TYR A 113 -7.78 15.00 -18.57
N PHE A 114 -6.55 15.52 -18.46
CA PHE A 114 -6.11 16.15 -17.22
C PHE A 114 -6.91 17.42 -16.94
N GLU A 115 -7.50 17.49 -15.75
CA GLU A 115 -8.22 18.67 -15.26
C GLU A 115 -7.81 18.92 -13.81
N LEU A 116 -7.40 20.14 -13.50
CA LEU A 116 -7.08 20.54 -12.12
C LEU A 116 -8.32 20.40 -11.22
N ALA A 117 -8.13 19.80 -10.05
CA ALA A 117 -9.14 19.77 -9.00
C ALA A 117 -9.27 21.19 -8.45
N ASN A 118 -10.47 21.77 -8.58
CA ASN A 118 -10.78 23.02 -7.89
C ASN A 118 -10.92 22.72 -6.40
N ASN A 119 -10.13 23.42 -5.57
CA ASN A 119 -10.21 23.37 -4.11
C ASN A 119 -11.55 23.92 -3.59
#